data_AF-A0A1F4VEJ9-F1
#
_entry.id   AF-A0A1F4VEJ9-F1
#
_cell.length_a   1.000
_cell.length_b   1.000
_cell.length_c   1.000
_cell.angle_alpha   90.00
_cell.angle_beta   90.00
_cell.angle_gamma   90.00
#
_symmetry.space_group_name_H-M   'P 1'
#
loop_
_entity.id
_entity.type
_entity.pdbx_description
1 polymer ?
#
loop_
_entity_poly.entity_id
_entity_poly.type
_entity_poly.pdbx_seq_one_letter_code
_entity_poly.pdbx_strand_id
1 'polypeptide(L)'
;MKKSLALFFIFLLLLEINMIFKSKRYSRADSDTTPPTSTLSQIPSSPDGTNDWYVSPIDFTITADDLESGVRSISYKLDSDDVQTQIFNNTLNLVQNPSFEEAGTPVNLWDKTNDDINAVFTQDSIAAPSFGTKSAKISATTGTWNGYNNRNNFAVATSNENMTSSLWIKTQNVNLQVNYKIYAVYTGMGGSEQTQLIAATSDISGTNDWQKLTLNFVVNVDNAIGVYMDMGIKGSGSAWFDGASITSAFTQPSVEFVVSSNGSHTLEYYSTDNAGNEETHQTTTFKIDTKAPSRFTNFTITQAGNDHTFIVSISVTDNTSGLDTGTAQFQYSVDEGVTWGYYSDFSNCNSTFTEDWTNGSTNPSTSGTKNTIISTPAIDFCNNNWAVTKKIRFKIKDLAGNQGQSADFTINGAWIEVVNGDIFANEGISMQSSSKITYLAGAVDGISNITSTNNWFLEDYEAMDFSTYDEWYAKNPTTTALPAGKLPTTSGSYRVNSDFTIASTTVPNGLDDVQDLSGLIYVNGDLNINSNYELHDTSGIIFIVKGDITVNSAVSSIDGFFITDALFDLTGGNTQIDIFGGVQADEYNMKRSLSGNQNSTTPAQIFTYKPKYLIVGKNQLTTNSDVTWLEVK
;
A
#
# COMPACT_ATOMS: atom_id res chain seq x y z
N MET A 1 23.44 -58.62 -43.94
CA MET A 1 24.16 -58.71 -42.65
C MET A 1 25.33 -57.73 -42.51
N LYS A 2 26.32 -57.68 -43.43
CA LYS A 2 27.52 -56.82 -43.26
C LYS A 2 27.25 -55.29 -43.15
N LYS A 3 26.27 -54.72 -43.85
CA LYS A 3 25.91 -53.28 -43.74
C LYS A 3 25.19 -52.91 -42.43
N SER A 4 24.41 -53.82 -41.86
CA SER A 4 23.69 -53.60 -40.59
C SER A 4 24.62 -53.75 -39.38
N LEU A 5 25.64 -54.63 -39.47
CA LEU A 5 26.67 -54.77 -38.43
C LEU A 5 27.61 -53.56 -38.37
N ALA A 6 27.94 -52.96 -39.53
CA ALA A 6 28.74 -51.74 -39.60
C ALA A 6 28.00 -50.51 -39.05
N LEU A 7 26.69 -50.36 -39.33
CA LEU A 7 25.87 -49.29 -38.76
C LEU A 7 25.70 -49.44 -37.24
N PHE A 8 25.57 -50.69 -36.75
CA PHE A 8 25.48 -50.99 -35.32
C PHE A 8 26.80 -50.73 -34.58
N PHE A 9 27.94 -51.04 -35.21
CA PHE A 9 29.27 -50.71 -34.65
C PHE A 9 29.56 -49.20 -34.66
N ILE A 10 29.16 -48.47 -35.69
CA ILE A 10 29.29 -47.00 -35.73
C ILE A 10 28.40 -46.36 -34.67
N PHE A 11 27.17 -46.87 -34.47
CA PHE A 11 26.27 -46.43 -33.41
C PHE A 11 26.82 -46.73 -32.01
N LEU A 12 27.37 -47.93 -31.77
CA LEU A 12 28.04 -48.27 -30.50
C LEU A 12 29.27 -47.39 -30.25
N LEU A 13 30.09 -47.14 -31.28
CA LEU A 13 31.29 -46.31 -31.18
C LEU A 13 30.94 -44.84 -30.89
N LEU A 14 29.90 -44.29 -31.53
CA LEU A 14 29.37 -42.95 -31.22
C LEU A 14 28.79 -42.85 -29.81
N LEU A 15 28.18 -43.94 -29.30
CA LEU A 15 27.65 -44.02 -27.94
C LEU A 15 28.78 -44.10 -26.90
N GLU A 16 29.83 -44.89 -27.16
CA GLU A 16 31.00 -45.03 -26.30
C GLU A 16 31.84 -43.75 -26.28
N ILE A 17 32.04 -43.09 -27.42
CA ILE A 17 32.71 -41.79 -27.50
C ILE A 17 31.91 -40.73 -26.73
N ASN A 18 30.58 -40.67 -26.90
CA ASN A 18 29.74 -39.77 -26.10
C ASN A 18 29.83 -40.05 -24.59
N MET A 19 29.89 -41.32 -24.17
CA MET A 19 30.05 -41.68 -22.76
C MET A 19 31.42 -41.31 -22.19
N ILE A 20 32.51 -41.53 -22.92
CA ILE A 20 33.88 -41.21 -22.47
C ILE A 20 34.11 -39.70 -22.39
N PHE A 21 33.58 -38.93 -23.34
CA PHE A 21 33.67 -37.47 -23.30
C PHE A 21 32.80 -36.85 -22.21
N LYS A 22 31.60 -37.41 -21.95
CA LYS A 22 30.80 -37.03 -20.78
C LYS A 22 31.54 -37.37 -19.48
N SER A 23 32.11 -38.58 -19.33
CA SER A 23 32.74 -39.00 -18.08
C SER A 23 33.95 -38.16 -17.67
N LYS A 24 34.78 -37.69 -18.62
CA LYS A 24 35.92 -36.79 -18.32
C LYS A 24 35.50 -35.36 -17.92
N ARG A 25 34.32 -34.91 -18.35
CA ARG A 25 33.80 -33.57 -18.04
C ARG A 25 33.12 -33.55 -16.67
N TYR A 26 32.31 -34.57 -16.38
CA TYR A 26 31.76 -34.78 -15.04
C TYR A 26 32.88 -34.89 -13.99
N SER A 27 33.96 -35.62 -14.27
CA SER A 27 35.07 -35.73 -13.31
C SER A 27 35.81 -34.43 -13.01
N ARG A 28 35.77 -33.41 -13.90
CA ARG A 28 36.40 -32.10 -13.65
C ARG A 28 35.45 -31.17 -12.90
N ALA A 29 34.17 -31.20 -13.26
CA ALA A 29 33.12 -30.51 -12.50
C ALA A 29 33.05 -31.01 -11.06
N ASP A 30 33.17 -32.32 -10.83
CA ASP A 30 33.19 -32.91 -9.48
C ASP A 30 34.47 -32.60 -8.69
N SER A 31 35.52 -32.05 -9.34
CA SER A 31 36.79 -31.66 -8.70
C SER A 31 36.94 -30.15 -8.49
N ASP A 32 35.93 -29.37 -8.89
CA ASP A 32 35.88 -27.94 -8.64
C ASP A 32 35.92 -27.66 -7.13
N THR A 33 36.71 -26.67 -6.74
CA THR A 33 36.88 -26.25 -5.34
C THR A 33 36.58 -24.77 -5.12
N THR A 34 36.19 -24.08 -6.19
CA THR A 34 35.98 -22.64 -6.23
C THR A 34 34.49 -22.38 -6.04
N PRO A 35 34.08 -21.69 -4.96
CA PRO A 35 32.69 -21.33 -4.81
C PRO A 35 32.19 -20.40 -5.93
N PRO A 36 30.88 -20.43 -6.23
CA PRO A 36 30.25 -19.43 -7.09
C PRO A 36 30.37 -18.03 -6.50
N THR A 37 30.04 -17.02 -7.30
CA THR A 37 29.96 -15.61 -6.87
C THR A 37 28.60 -15.00 -7.21
N SER A 38 27.94 -14.42 -6.22
CA SER A 38 26.66 -13.71 -6.41
C SER A 38 26.81 -12.18 -6.49
N THR A 39 25.93 -11.55 -7.27
CA THR A 39 25.76 -10.09 -7.34
C THR A 39 24.30 -9.72 -7.09
N LEU A 40 24.06 -8.75 -6.21
CA LEU A 40 22.74 -8.20 -5.91
C LEU A 40 22.54 -6.87 -6.64
N SER A 41 21.41 -6.72 -7.33
CA SER A 41 20.91 -5.44 -7.83
C SER A 41 19.47 -5.20 -7.36
N GLN A 42 19.06 -3.93 -7.31
CA GLN A 42 17.75 -3.55 -6.80
C GLN A 42 17.17 -2.33 -7.49
N ILE A 43 15.84 -2.24 -7.50
CA ILE A 43 15.06 -1.09 -7.96
C ILE A 43 14.05 -0.74 -6.85
N PRO A 44 14.05 0.49 -6.32
CA PRO A 44 14.98 1.58 -6.60
C PRO A 44 16.44 1.24 -6.22
N SER A 45 17.41 1.83 -6.94
CA SER A 45 18.85 1.57 -6.70
C SER A 45 19.39 2.20 -5.41
N SER A 46 18.62 3.09 -4.79
CA SER A 46 18.91 3.77 -3.53
C SER A 46 17.59 4.18 -2.86
N PRO A 47 17.58 4.44 -1.54
CA PRO A 47 16.38 4.90 -0.84
C PRO A 47 15.73 6.11 -1.53
N ASP A 48 14.42 6.05 -1.76
CA ASP A 48 13.63 7.07 -2.44
C ASP A 48 12.80 7.95 -1.46
N GLY A 49 12.95 7.72 -0.16
CA GLY A 49 12.46 8.56 0.93
C GLY A 49 13.57 9.33 1.65
N THR A 50 13.25 9.87 2.83
CA THR A 50 14.21 10.55 3.71
C THR A 50 14.85 9.60 4.72
N ASN A 51 15.99 9.99 5.31
CA ASN A 51 16.66 9.24 6.39
C ASN A 51 16.95 7.75 6.05
N ASP A 52 17.38 7.48 4.82
CA ASP A 52 17.71 6.14 4.30
C ASP A 52 16.52 5.16 4.30
N TRP A 53 15.29 5.66 4.17
CA TRP A 53 14.08 4.85 4.00
C TRP A 53 13.67 4.76 2.53
N TYR A 54 13.17 3.60 2.14
CA TYR A 54 12.38 3.46 0.92
C TYR A 54 10.91 3.75 1.22
N VAL A 55 10.25 4.52 0.36
CA VAL A 55 8.80 4.79 0.39
C VAL A 55 8.05 4.01 -0.70
N SER A 56 8.76 3.11 -1.40
CA SER A 56 8.23 2.16 -2.36
C SER A 56 8.73 0.74 -2.09
N PRO A 57 8.04 -0.30 -2.59
CA PRO A 57 8.57 -1.67 -2.61
C PRO A 57 9.91 -1.75 -3.36
N ILE A 58 10.76 -2.70 -2.95
CA ILE A 58 12.06 -2.94 -3.58
C ILE A 58 12.01 -4.24 -4.38
N ASP A 59 12.32 -4.14 -5.67
CA ASP A 59 12.52 -5.27 -6.57
C ASP A 59 14.00 -5.68 -6.51
N PHE A 60 14.29 -6.89 -6.04
CA PHE A 60 15.64 -7.44 -5.99
C PHE A 60 15.88 -8.44 -7.11
N THR A 61 17.09 -8.40 -7.67
CA THR A 61 17.61 -9.43 -8.57
C THR A 61 18.96 -9.89 -8.05
N ILE A 62 19.10 -11.20 -7.80
CA ILE A 62 20.38 -11.83 -7.49
C ILE A 62 20.80 -12.63 -8.72
N THR A 63 22.00 -12.38 -9.22
CA THR A 63 22.63 -13.17 -10.30
C THR A 63 23.85 -13.88 -9.76
N ALA A 64 24.09 -15.12 -10.18
CA ALA A 64 25.28 -15.87 -9.77
C ALA A 64 26.07 -16.38 -10.99
N ASP A 65 27.39 -16.43 -10.81
CA ASP A 65 28.34 -16.97 -11.79
C ASP A 65 29.26 -17.99 -11.11
N ASP A 66 29.47 -19.11 -11.79
CA ASP A 66 30.54 -20.06 -11.51
C ASP A 66 31.17 -20.52 -12.82
N LEU A 67 32.50 -20.60 -12.86
CA LEU A 67 33.23 -20.86 -14.10
C LEU A 67 33.45 -22.35 -14.38
N GLU A 68 33.55 -23.20 -13.36
CA GLU A 68 33.95 -24.59 -13.56
C GLU A 68 32.75 -25.55 -13.53
N SER A 69 32.13 -25.72 -12.36
CA SER A 69 31.02 -26.66 -12.20
C SER A 69 29.66 -26.06 -12.53
N GLY A 70 29.54 -24.74 -12.60
CA GLY A 70 28.32 -23.99 -12.86
C GLY A 70 27.43 -23.87 -11.61
N VAL A 71 26.57 -22.85 -11.58
CA VAL A 71 25.69 -22.59 -10.42
C VAL A 71 24.59 -23.64 -10.33
N ARG A 72 24.47 -24.32 -9.19
CA ARG A 72 23.37 -25.27 -8.89
C ARG A 72 22.17 -24.58 -8.28
N SER A 73 22.41 -23.64 -7.37
CA SER A 73 21.33 -22.93 -6.67
C SER A 73 21.72 -21.53 -6.24
N ILE A 74 20.72 -20.65 -6.19
CA ILE A 74 20.77 -19.38 -5.46
C ILE A 74 19.78 -19.48 -4.31
N SER A 75 20.25 -19.16 -3.11
CA SER A 75 19.48 -19.14 -1.88
C SER A 75 19.43 -17.73 -1.33
N TYR A 76 18.28 -17.33 -0.80
CA TYR A 76 18.13 -16.07 -0.09
C TYR A 76 17.16 -16.21 1.09
N LYS A 77 17.32 -15.34 2.07
CA LYS A 77 16.48 -15.26 3.25
C LYS A 77 16.27 -13.81 3.64
N LEU A 78 15.01 -13.45 3.89
CA LEU A 78 14.63 -12.17 4.45
C LEU A 78 14.40 -12.33 5.95
N ASP A 79 15.08 -11.52 6.77
CA ASP A 79 14.95 -11.50 8.23
C ASP A 79 15.02 -12.89 8.88
N SER A 80 13.96 -13.30 9.56
CA SER A 80 13.84 -14.59 10.24
C SER A 80 13.15 -15.66 9.39
N ASP A 81 12.77 -15.35 8.15
CA ASP A 81 12.01 -16.25 7.28
C ASP A 81 12.79 -17.52 6.92
N ASP A 82 12.09 -18.51 6.36
CA ASP A 82 12.73 -19.71 5.83
C ASP A 82 13.54 -19.39 4.58
N VAL A 83 14.69 -20.05 4.44
CA VAL A 83 15.56 -19.91 3.26
C VAL A 83 14.80 -20.33 2.01
N GLN A 84 14.73 -19.44 1.05
CA GLN A 84 14.20 -19.71 -0.29
C GLN A 84 15.34 -20.12 -1.20
N THR A 85 15.19 -21.23 -1.92
CA THR A 85 16.23 -21.76 -2.82
C THR A 85 15.67 -21.98 -4.21
N GLN A 86 16.25 -21.29 -5.21
CA GLN A 86 16.01 -21.55 -6.61
C GLN A 86 17.10 -22.47 -7.15
N ILE A 87 16.69 -23.61 -7.72
CA ILE A 87 17.60 -24.58 -8.35
C ILE A 87 17.67 -24.30 -9.85
N PHE A 88 18.89 -24.38 -10.38
CA PHE A 88 19.19 -24.24 -11.81
C PHE A 88 19.73 -25.56 -12.35
N ASN A 89 19.39 -25.85 -13.60
CA ASN A 89 19.87 -27.04 -14.31
C ASN A 89 20.63 -26.60 -15.56
N ASN A 90 21.45 -27.50 -16.11
CA ASN A 90 22.20 -27.29 -17.35
C ASN A 90 23.21 -26.12 -17.30
N THR A 91 23.64 -25.72 -16.09
CA THR A 91 24.53 -24.59 -15.84
C THR A 91 26.01 -24.92 -15.95
N LEU A 92 26.37 -26.21 -16.07
CA LEU A 92 27.74 -26.66 -16.20
C LEU A 92 28.46 -25.95 -17.35
N ASN A 93 29.65 -25.40 -17.08
CA ASN A 93 30.49 -24.87 -18.13
C ASN A 93 31.12 -26.01 -18.95
N LEU A 94 30.78 -26.06 -20.22
CA LEU A 94 31.24 -27.08 -21.16
C LEU A 94 32.61 -26.76 -21.78
N VAL A 95 33.13 -25.55 -21.53
CA VAL A 95 34.46 -25.12 -22.00
C VAL A 95 35.57 -25.72 -21.13
N GLN A 96 36.71 -26.02 -21.75
CA GLN A 96 37.89 -26.53 -21.05
C GLN A 96 38.99 -25.47 -20.94
N ASN A 97 39.73 -25.50 -19.82
CA ASN A 97 40.67 -24.45 -19.45
C ASN A 97 40.06 -23.04 -19.62
N PRO A 98 38.88 -22.78 -19.03
CA PRO A 98 38.07 -21.59 -19.35
C PRO A 98 38.72 -20.27 -18.92
N SER A 99 39.56 -20.29 -17.88
CA SER A 99 40.34 -19.13 -17.41
C SER A 99 41.83 -19.18 -17.79
N PHE A 100 42.21 -20.15 -18.62
CA PHE A 100 43.58 -20.24 -19.15
C PHE A 100 44.67 -20.41 -18.06
N GLU A 101 44.36 -20.98 -16.89
CA GLU A 101 45.35 -21.23 -15.83
C GLU A 101 46.25 -22.44 -16.14
N GLU A 102 45.81 -23.36 -17.00
CA GLU A 102 46.64 -24.50 -17.40
C GLU A 102 47.79 -24.04 -18.30
N ALA A 103 49.02 -24.38 -17.90
CA ALA A 103 50.23 -24.02 -18.65
C ALA A 103 50.22 -24.61 -20.07
N GLY A 104 50.44 -23.77 -21.08
CA GLY A 104 50.52 -24.17 -22.47
C GLY A 104 51.22 -23.13 -23.34
N THR A 105 51.56 -23.47 -24.58
CA THR A 105 52.17 -22.53 -25.53
C THR A 105 51.40 -22.61 -26.86
N PRO A 106 50.59 -21.59 -27.23
CA PRO A 106 50.38 -20.32 -26.51
C PRO A 106 49.48 -20.43 -25.25
N VAL A 107 48.44 -21.27 -25.27
CA VAL A 107 47.53 -21.58 -24.15
C VAL A 107 47.03 -23.03 -24.31
N ASN A 108 46.89 -23.80 -23.21
CA ASN A 108 46.50 -25.22 -23.31
C ASN A 108 45.03 -25.38 -23.72
N LEU A 109 44.70 -26.43 -24.50
CA LEU A 109 43.34 -26.78 -24.98
C LEU A 109 42.66 -25.80 -25.96
N TRP A 110 43.36 -24.73 -26.33
CA TRP A 110 42.88 -23.72 -27.28
C TRP A 110 43.83 -23.62 -28.48
N ASP A 111 43.30 -23.85 -29.67
CA ASP A 111 44.04 -23.78 -30.93
C ASP A 111 44.05 -22.34 -31.47
N LYS A 112 45.04 -22.01 -32.31
CA LYS A 112 45.06 -20.73 -33.01
C LYS A 112 44.14 -20.75 -34.22
N THR A 113 43.30 -19.73 -34.35
CA THR A 113 42.59 -19.37 -35.59
C THR A 113 43.49 -18.43 -36.39
N ASN A 114 44.06 -18.94 -37.48
CA ASN A 114 45.09 -18.29 -38.30
C ASN A 114 46.40 -18.04 -37.53
N ASP A 115 47.51 -18.61 -38.02
CA ASP A 115 48.85 -18.39 -37.47
C ASP A 115 49.57 -17.32 -38.31
N ASP A 116 49.02 -16.10 -38.32
CA ASP A 116 49.62 -14.97 -39.05
C ASP A 116 50.95 -14.59 -38.38
N ILE A 117 52.02 -14.47 -39.17
CA ILE A 117 53.34 -14.04 -38.69
C ILE A 117 53.31 -12.65 -38.03
N ASN A 118 52.24 -11.88 -38.29
CA ASN A 118 52.01 -10.54 -37.76
C ASN A 118 51.20 -10.50 -36.45
N ALA A 119 50.86 -11.67 -35.88
CA ALA A 119 50.16 -11.80 -34.60
C ALA A 119 50.98 -12.62 -33.59
N VAL A 120 51.02 -12.14 -32.35
CA VAL A 120 51.69 -12.79 -31.23
C VAL A 120 50.63 -13.31 -30.26
N PHE A 121 50.69 -14.61 -30.00
CA PHE A 121 49.77 -15.36 -29.14
C PHE A 121 50.51 -15.76 -27.86
N THR A 122 50.02 -15.32 -26.70
CA THR A 122 50.66 -15.60 -25.40
C THR A 122 49.62 -15.87 -24.31
N GLN A 123 49.99 -16.66 -23.31
CA GLN A 123 49.39 -16.65 -21.98
C GLN A 123 49.99 -15.48 -21.18
N ASP A 124 49.18 -14.47 -20.85
CA ASP A 124 49.62 -13.28 -20.09
C ASP A 124 49.28 -13.45 -18.59
N SER A 125 49.81 -12.58 -17.74
CA SER A 125 49.52 -12.53 -16.30
C SER A 125 48.59 -11.36 -15.92
N ILE A 126 47.91 -10.78 -16.93
CA ILE A 126 46.83 -9.82 -16.74
C ILE A 126 45.54 -10.62 -16.86
N ALA A 127 44.88 -10.92 -15.74
CA ALA A 127 43.65 -11.72 -15.69
C ALA A 127 42.42 -10.85 -15.38
N ALA A 128 41.23 -11.37 -15.69
CA ALA A 128 39.96 -10.78 -15.30
C ALA A 128 39.72 -11.02 -13.79
N PRO A 129 38.85 -10.22 -13.15
CA PRO A 129 38.49 -10.43 -11.75
C PRO A 129 37.92 -11.85 -11.55
N SER A 130 38.31 -12.50 -10.45
CA SER A 130 37.72 -13.75 -9.95
C SER A 130 38.04 -15.06 -10.70
N PHE A 131 38.90 -15.06 -11.73
CA PHE A 131 39.16 -16.27 -12.56
C PHE A 131 40.59 -16.84 -12.51
N GLY A 132 41.47 -16.27 -11.68
CA GLY A 132 42.84 -16.77 -11.49
C GLY A 132 43.90 -15.69 -11.72
N THR A 133 45.01 -16.06 -12.36
CA THR A 133 46.19 -15.21 -12.56
C THR A 133 46.66 -15.12 -14.01
N LYS A 134 46.05 -15.88 -14.93
CA LYS A 134 46.42 -15.98 -16.33
C LYS A 134 45.26 -15.56 -17.23
N SER A 135 45.59 -15.25 -18.47
CA SER A 135 44.61 -15.01 -19.51
C SER A 135 45.20 -15.35 -20.87
N ALA A 136 44.35 -15.56 -21.87
CA ALA A 136 44.80 -15.62 -23.25
C ALA A 136 44.98 -14.20 -23.82
N LYS A 137 46.06 -13.96 -24.56
CA LYS A 137 46.33 -12.67 -25.23
C LYS A 137 46.68 -12.85 -26.69
N ILE A 138 46.21 -11.89 -27.49
CA ILE A 138 46.61 -11.71 -28.88
C ILE A 138 47.07 -10.27 -29.08
N SER A 139 48.28 -10.09 -29.62
CA SER A 139 48.80 -8.80 -30.09
C SER A 139 48.99 -8.86 -31.60
N ALA A 140 48.25 -8.06 -32.35
CA ALA A 140 48.23 -8.10 -33.82
C ALA A 140 48.63 -6.75 -34.44
N THR A 141 49.18 -6.80 -35.66
CA THR A 141 49.63 -5.60 -36.40
C THR A 141 48.94 -5.37 -37.76
N THR A 142 48.13 -6.31 -38.25
CA THR A 142 47.47 -6.27 -39.57
C THR A 142 45.96 -6.58 -39.49
N GLY A 143 45.23 -6.44 -40.61
CA GLY A 143 43.76 -6.50 -40.67
C GLY A 143 43.10 -7.88 -40.80
N THR A 144 43.83 -8.98 -40.67
CA THR A 144 43.32 -10.36 -40.70
C THR A 144 42.75 -10.76 -39.32
N TRP A 145 41.81 -11.71 -39.30
CA TRP A 145 41.29 -12.28 -38.05
C TRP A 145 42.34 -13.21 -37.43
N ASN A 146 42.68 -12.98 -36.17
CA ASN A 146 43.59 -13.80 -35.37
C ASN A 146 42.86 -14.17 -34.08
N GLY A 147 42.76 -15.47 -33.78
CA GLY A 147 41.92 -15.93 -32.68
C GLY A 147 42.44 -17.15 -31.93
N TYR A 148 41.83 -17.42 -30.79
CA TYR A 148 41.88 -18.70 -30.10
C TYR A 148 40.54 -19.41 -30.26
N ASN A 149 40.57 -20.71 -30.56
CA ASN A 149 39.37 -21.51 -30.64
C ASN A 149 39.51 -22.84 -29.91
N ASN A 150 38.42 -23.31 -29.29
CA ASN A 150 38.39 -24.62 -28.64
C ASN A 150 37.77 -25.69 -29.56
N ARG A 151 37.98 -25.61 -30.88
CA ARG A 151 37.32 -26.52 -31.85
C ARG A 151 37.62 -28.00 -31.54
N ASN A 152 38.87 -28.35 -31.23
CA ASN A 152 39.22 -29.73 -30.89
C ASN A 152 38.70 -30.18 -29.51
N ASN A 153 38.22 -29.24 -28.70
CA ASN A 153 37.65 -29.44 -27.37
C ASN A 153 36.24 -28.82 -27.28
N PHE A 154 35.44 -28.94 -28.35
CA PHE A 154 34.15 -28.27 -28.48
C PHE A 154 33.18 -28.66 -27.36
N ALA A 155 32.29 -27.73 -26.97
CA ALA A 155 31.18 -28.00 -26.07
C ALA A 155 30.18 -28.94 -26.76
N VAL A 156 29.73 -29.99 -26.07
CA VAL A 156 28.79 -30.95 -26.68
C VAL A 156 27.42 -30.31 -26.70
N ALA A 157 26.75 -30.38 -27.84
CA ALA A 157 25.45 -29.76 -28.08
C ALA A 157 24.73 -30.49 -29.20
N THR A 158 23.41 -30.39 -29.22
CA THR A 158 22.54 -31.03 -30.22
C THR A 158 21.78 -30.00 -31.04
N SER A 159 21.25 -30.43 -32.19
CA SER A 159 20.44 -29.55 -33.05
C SER A 159 19.22 -28.99 -32.30
N ASN A 160 18.97 -27.70 -32.46
CA ASN A 160 17.91 -26.90 -31.81
C ASN A 160 18.10 -26.71 -30.29
N GLU A 161 19.27 -27.02 -29.75
CA GLU A 161 19.58 -26.73 -28.35
C GLU A 161 19.75 -25.23 -28.12
N ASN A 162 19.16 -24.75 -27.04
CA ASN A 162 19.27 -23.39 -26.55
C ASN A 162 20.47 -23.31 -25.60
N MET A 163 21.39 -22.38 -25.86
CA MET A 163 22.64 -22.28 -25.11
C MET A 163 23.00 -20.82 -24.84
N THR A 164 23.81 -20.61 -23.81
CA THR A 164 24.40 -19.32 -23.47
C THR A 164 25.91 -19.45 -23.46
N SER A 165 26.61 -18.43 -23.96
CA SER A 165 28.05 -18.29 -23.81
C SER A 165 28.43 -16.94 -23.21
N SER A 166 29.57 -16.90 -22.53
CA SER A 166 30.16 -15.64 -22.07
C SER A 166 31.68 -15.64 -22.15
N LEU A 167 32.27 -14.45 -22.24
CA LEU A 167 33.71 -14.24 -22.21
C LEU A 167 34.05 -12.86 -21.65
N TRP A 168 35.04 -12.78 -20.77
CA TRP A 168 35.62 -11.51 -20.35
C TRP A 168 36.67 -11.06 -21.36
N ILE A 169 36.61 -9.79 -21.77
CA ILE A 169 37.49 -9.21 -22.78
C ILE A 169 38.05 -7.89 -22.29
N LYS A 170 39.36 -7.69 -22.46
CA LYS A 170 40.05 -6.40 -22.28
C LYS A 170 40.74 -6.03 -23.59
N THR A 171 40.75 -4.75 -23.95
CA THR A 171 41.37 -4.30 -25.21
C THR A 171 42.32 -3.13 -25.01
N GLN A 172 43.34 -3.04 -25.85
CA GLN A 172 44.27 -1.92 -25.89
C GLN A 172 44.60 -1.55 -27.33
N ASN A 173 44.31 -0.29 -27.69
CA ASN A 173 44.61 0.31 -29.00
C ASN A 173 44.08 -0.52 -30.19
N VAL A 174 42.93 -1.17 -30.03
CA VAL A 174 42.30 -1.95 -31.10
C VAL A 174 41.67 -0.98 -32.11
N ASN A 175 42.11 -1.03 -33.36
CA ASN A 175 41.62 -0.08 -34.37
C ASN A 175 40.38 -0.54 -35.16
N LEU A 176 40.08 -1.85 -35.16
CA LEU A 176 38.91 -2.40 -35.84
C LEU A 176 38.00 -3.13 -34.86
N GLN A 177 38.22 -4.41 -34.57
CA GLN A 177 37.29 -5.19 -33.76
C GLN A 177 37.94 -6.33 -32.97
N VAL A 178 37.39 -6.57 -31.79
CA VAL A 178 37.54 -7.77 -30.95
C VAL A 178 36.15 -8.29 -30.64
N ASN A 179 35.91 -9.57 -30.86
CA ASN A 179 34.68 -10.25 -30.44
C ASN A 179 34.95 -11.75 -30.28
N TYR A 180 33.91 -12.52 -29.96
CA TYR A 180 33.94 -13.96 -30.14
C TYR A 180 32.76 -14.45 -30.96
N LYS A 181 32.97 -15.60 -31.59
CA LYS A 181 32.06 -16.26 -32.51
C LYS A 181 31.77 -17.65 -31.99
N ILE A 182 30.54 -18.11 -32.17
CA ILE A 182 30.13 -19.47 -31.88
C ILE A 182 29.89 -20.19 -33.20
N TYR A 183 30.59 -21.32 -33.37
CA TYR A 183 30.44 -22.19 -34.52
C TYR A 183 29.82 -23.52 -34.07
N ALA A 184 28.80 -23.99 -34.79
CA ALA A 184 28.33 -25.37 -34.68
C ALA A 184 29.30 -26.33 -35.37
N VAL A 185 29.51 -27.47 -34.75
CA VAL A 185 30.20 -28.64 -35.31
C VAL A 185 29.13 -29.67 -35.66
N TYR A 186 29.12 -30.16 -36.90
CA TYR A 186 28.11 -31.10 -37.38
C TYR A 186 28.69 -32.12 -38.35
N THR A 187 28.01 -33.25 -38.51
CA THR A 187 28.42 -34.29 -39.48
C THR A 187 27.79 -34.04 -40.85
N GLY A 188 28.62 -33.78 -41.86
CA GLY A 188 28.18 -33.56 -43.24
C GLY A 188 27.80 -34.85 -43.99
N MET A 189 27.23 -34.70 -45.19
CA MET A 189 26.97 -35.83 -46.09
C MET A 189 28.29 -36.54 -46.44
N GLY A 190 28.49 -37.75 -45.91
CA GLY A 190 29.74 -38.51 -46.05
C GLY A 190 30.50 -38.75 -44.75
N GLY A 191 30.03 -38.23 -43.61
CA GLY A 191 30.59 -38.51 -42.28
C GLY A 191 31.79 -37.64 -41.89
N SER A 192 32.17 -36.65 -42.70
CA SER A 192 33.18 -35.66 -42.35
C SER A 192 32.62 -34.59 -41.42
N GLU A 193 33.41 -34.20 -40.43
CA GLU A 193 33.09 -33.06 -39.56
C GLU A 193 33.12 -31.75 -40.35
N GLN A 194 32.10 -30.92 -40.18
CA GLN A 194 31.94 -29.60 -40.79
C GLN A 194 31.63 -28.57 -39.71
N THR A 195 31.84 -27.29 -40.01
CA THR A 195 31.60 -26.19 -39.08
C THR A 195 30.81 -25.07 -39.73
N GLN A 196 29.90 -24.45 -38.97
CA GLN A 196 29.10 -23.32 -39.43
C GLN A 196 29.05 -22.24 -38.34
N LEU A 197 29.29 -20.98 -38.70
CA LEU A 197 29.08 -19.85 -37.79
C LEU A 197 27.57 -19.73 -37.50
N ILE A 198 27.19 -19.77 -36.23
CA ILE A 198 25.78 -19.69 -35.82
C ILE A 198 25.48 -18.41 -35.02
N ALA A 199 26.47 -17.84 -34.34
CA ALA A 199 26.29 -16.61 -33.58
C ALA A 199 27.63 -15.86 -33.39
N ALA A 200 27.56 -14.56 -33.12
CA ALA A 200 28.73 -13.74 -32.77
C ALA A 200 28.29 -12.58 -31.88
N THR A 201 29.17 -12.14 -30.97
CA THR A 201 28.93 -10.93 -30.19
C THR A 201 29.17 -9.67 -31.02
N SER A 202 28.64 -8.55 -30.54
CA SER A 202 29.02 -7.22 -31.02
C SER A 202 30.52 -6.99 -30.90
N ASP A 203 31.04 -6.13 -31.78
CA ASP A 203 32.45 -5.77 -31.83
C ASP A 203 32.82 -4.77 -30.73
N ILE A 204 33.95 -5.01 -30.06
CA ILE A 204 34.62 -4.05 -29.18
C ILE A 204 35.82 -3.47 -29.93
N SER A 205 36.05 -2.16 -29.82
CA SER A 205 37.23 -1.48 -30.35
C SER A 205 37.82 -0.50 -29.34
N GLY A 206 38.99 0.07 -29.64
CA GLY A 206 39.68 1.01 -28.77
C GLY A 206 40.35 0.35 -27.56
N THR A 207 40.46 1.12 -26.47
CA THR A 207 41.06 0.70 -25.20
C THR A 207 39.97 0.64 -24.15
N ASN A 208 39.71 -0.55 -23.62
CA ASN A 208 38.67 -0.78 -22.61
C ASN A 208 39.26 -1.64 -21.49
N ASP A 209 38.73 -1.47 -20.28
CA ASP A 209 38.98 -2.44 -19.23
C ASP A 209 38.18 -3.74 -19.45
N TRP A 210 38.39 -4.71 -18.57
CA TRP A 210 37.65 -5.98 -18.58
C TRP A 210 36.14 -5.75 -18.62
N GLN A 211 35.50 -6.33 -19.63
CA GLN A 211 34.05 -6.34 -19.79
C GLN A 211 33.59 -7.75 -20.16
N LYS A 212 32.48 -8.20 -19.58
CA LYS A 212 31.86 -9.49 -19.90
C LYS A 212 30.94 -9.32 -21.11
N LEU A 213 31.16 -10.11 -22.16
CA LEU A 213 30.23 -10.24 -23.27
C LEU A 213 29.46 -11.56 -23.14
N THR A 214 28.13 -11.49 -23.21
CA THR A 214 27.23 -12.65 -23.14
C THR A 214 26.44 -12.79 -24.44
N LEU A 215 26.20 -14.02 -24.86
CA LEU A 215 25.47 -14.35 -26.08
C LEU A 215 24.55 -15.55 -25.84
N ASN A 216 23.26 -15.36 -26.07
CA ASN A 216 22.30 -16.46 -26.15
C ASN A 216 22.16 -16.88 -27.61
N PHE A 217 22.19 -18.18 -27.89
CA PHE A 217 22.11 -18.71 -29.25
C PHE A 217 21.37 -20.05 -29.30
N VAL A 218 20.91 -20.39 -30.50
CA VAL A 218 20.30 -21.69 -30.80
C VAL A 218 21.21 -22.44 -31.75
N VAL A 219 21.46 -23.73 -31.51
CA VAL A 219 22.23 -24.60 -32.39
C VAL A 219 21.40 -24.98 -33.62
N ASN A 220 21.21 -24.02 -34.54
CA ASN A 220 20.34 -24.11 -35.70
C ASN A 220 20.98 -24.82 -36.91
N VAL A 221 21.65 -25.94 -36.65
CA VAL A 221 22.32 -26.77 -37.67
C VAL A 221 21.94 -28.23 -37.47
N ASP A 222 21.49 -28.89 -38.53
CA ASP A 222 21.11 -30.30 -38.51
C ASP A 222 22.32 -31.21 -38.27
N ASN A 223 22.13 -32.27 -37.48
CA ASN A 223 23.18 -33.22 -37.08
C ASN A 223 24.35 -32.54 -36.36
N ALA A 224 24.06 -31.49 -35.58
CA ALA A 224 25.05 -30.87 -34.71
C ALA A 224 25.47 -31.86 -33.62
N ILE A 225 26.78 -31.89 -33.37
CA ILE A 225 27.42 -32.70 -32.33
C ILE A 225 28.08 -31.83 -31.25
N GLY A 226 28.20 -30.52 -31.51
CA GLY A 226 28.76 -29.58 -30.57
C GLY A 226 28.83 -28.15 -31.08
N VAL A 227 29.36 -27.27 -30.24
CA VAL A 227 29.68 -25.88 -30.57
C VAL A 227 31.05 -25.51 -30.01
N TYR A 228 31.77 -24.65 -30.69
CA TYR A 228 33.03 -24.08 -30.18
C TYR A 228 33.03 -22.56 -30.29
N MET A 229 33.80 -21.95 -29.41
CA MET A 229 34.06 -20.52 -29.39
C MET A 229 35.34 -20.22 -30.17
N ASP A 230 35.31 -19.19 -31.00
CA ASP A 230 36.46 -18.57 -31.65
C ASP A 230 36.52 -17.10 -31.22
N MET A 231 37.38 -16.80 -30.26
CA MET A 231 37.61 -15.46 -29.72
C MET A 231 38.80 -14.83 -30.40
N GLY A 232 38.74 -13.56 -30.78
CA GLY A 232 39.84 -13.00 -31.54
C GLY A 232 39.77 -11.52 -31.81
N ILE A 233 40.80 -11.06 -32.51
CA ILE A 233 41.01 -9.69 -32.94
C ILE A 233 41.13 -9.65 -34.46
N LYS A 234 40.57 -8.61 -35.06
CA LYS A 234 40.88 -8.18 -36.43
C LYS A 234 41.41 -6.77 -36.38
N GLY A 235 42.48 -6.48 -37.13
CA GLY A 235 43.15 -5.18 -37.07
C GLY A 235 44.36 -5.19 -36.13
N SER A 236 44.89 -4.01 -35.88
CA SER A 236 46.03 -3.81 -34.99
C SER A 236 45.58 -3.53 -33.56
N GLY A 237 46.36 -3.97 -32.57
CA GLY A 237 46.10 -3.73 -31.16
C GLY A 237 46.43 -4.95 -30.31
N SER A 238 45.99 -4.95 -29.05
CA SER A 238 46.05 -6.12 -28.17
C SER A 238 44.69 -6.40 -27.52
N ALA A 239 44.38 -7.68 -27.36
CA ALA A 239 43.19 -8.16 -26.69
C ALA A 239 43.57 -9.26 -25.68
N TRP A 240 42.95 -9.23 -24.51
CA TRP A 240 43.01 -10.28 -23.50
C TRP A 240 41.63 -10.89 -23.35
N PHE A 241 41.60 -12.20 -23.11
CA PHE A 241 40.40 -13.01 -22.96
C PHE A 241 40.53 -13.89 -21.73
N ASP A 242 39.44 -14.00 -20.96
CA ASP A 242 39.39 -14.77 -19.72
C ASP A 242 37.94 -15.24 -19.43
N GLY A 243 37.77 -16.23 -18.56
CA GLY A 243 36.46 -16.69 -18.10
C GLY A 243 35.51 -17.15 -19.21
N ALA A 244 36.01 -17.96 -20.15
CA ALA A 244 35.24 -18.49 -21.26
C ALA A 244 34.19 -19.50 -20.79
N SER A 245 32.92 -19.28 -21.12
CA SER A 245 31.83 -20.17 -20.74
C SER A 245 30.91 -20.49 -21.91
N ILE A 246 30.46 -21.75 -21.97
CA ILE A 246 29.36 -22.23 -22.82
C ILE A 246 28.54 -23.19 -21.97
N THR A 247 27.26 -22.91 -21.79
CA THR A 247 26.33 -23.73 -21.00
C THR A 247 25.11 -24.10 -21.83
N SER A 248 24.44 -25.18 -21.45
CA SER A 248 23.14 -25.58 -22.00
C SER A 248 21.97 -24.90 -21.26
N ALA A 249 22.27 -23.88 -20.45
CA ALA A 249 21.26 -23.02 -19.84
C ALA A 249 20.88 -21.92 -20.85
N PHE A 250 19.60 -21.55 -20.87
CA PHE A 250 19.09 -20.52 -21.79
C PHE A 250 19.35 -19.08 -21.29
N THR A 251 19.49 -18.92 -19.98
CA THR A 251 19.76 -17.65 -19.32
C THR A 251 20.77 -17.86 -18.21
N GLN A 252 21.46 -16.78 -17.84
CA GLN A 252 22.28 -16.75 -16.65
C GLN A 252 21.42 -17.09 -15.41
N PRO A 253 21.94 -17.83 -14.43
CA PRO A 253 21.25 -18.08 -13.16
C PRO A 253 20.90 -16.76 -12.45
N SER A 254 19.61 -16.51 -12.29
CA SER A 254 19.08 -15.35 -11.58
C SER A 254 17.81 -15.69 -10.80
N VAL A 255 17.59 -14.97 -9.70
CA VAL A 255 16.35 -14.98 -8.93
C VAL A 255 15.87 -13.56 -8.70
N GLU A 256 14.57 -13.35 -8.90
CA GLU A 256 13.90 -12.06 -8.72
C GLU A 256 12.81 -12.19 -7.66
N PHE A 257 12.72 -11.21 -6.77
CA PHE A 257 11.68 -11.16 -5.74
C PHE A 257 11.44 -9.72 -5.28
N VAL A 258 10.28 -9.47 -4.69
CA VAL A 258 9.85 -8.13 -4.25
C VAL A 258 9.70 -8.11 -2.74
N VAL A 259 10.22 -7.07 -2.10
CA VAL A 259 9.99 -6.78 -0.68
C VAL A 259 9.13 -5.54 -0.56
N SER A 260 7.93 -5.71 0.01
CA SER A 260 6.93 -4.65 0.19
C SER A 260 6.49 -4.44 1.63
N SER A 261 6.92 -5.32 2.55
CA SER A 261 6.66 -5.17 3.97
C SER A 261 7.37 -3.93 4.51
N ASN A 262 6.69 -3.20 5.38
CA ASN A 262 7.27 -2.08 6.10
C ASN A 262 8.11 -2.56 7.29
N GLY A 263 9.18 -1.83 7.60
CA GLY A 263 10.08 -2.11 8.71
C GLY A 263 11.55 -2.10 8.31
N SER A 264 12.40 -2.49 9.24
CA SER A 264 13.81 -2.76 8.98
C SER A 264 13.97 -4.21 8.55
N HIS A 265 14.76 -4.44 7.51
CA HIS A 265 14.99 -5.74 6.91
C HIS A 265 16.48 -6.07 6.79
N THR A 266 16.81 -7.35 6.91
CA THR A 266 18.11 -7.94 6.59
C THR A 266 17.92 -9.01 5.52
N LEU A 267 18.56 -8.82 4.37
CA LEU A 267 18.61 -9.82 3.31
C LEU A 267 19.95 -10.54 3.37
N GLU A 268 19.90 -11.86 3.55
CA GLU A 268 21.04 -12.76 3.38
C GLU A 268 20.88 -13.54 2.07
N TYR A 269 21.96 -13.69 1.30
CA TYR A 269 21.96 -14.48 0.08
C TYR A 269 23.30 -15.15 -0.19
N TYR A 270 23.24 -16.28 -0.90
CA TYR A 270 24.40 -17.07 -1.29
C TYR A 270 24.03 -18.01 -2.43
N SER A 271 25.02 -18.61 -3.05
CA SER A 271 24.87 -19.59 -4.11
C SER A 271 25.75 -20.80 -3.86
N THR A 272 25.35 -21.92 -4.46
CA THR A 272 26.09 -23.17 -4.40
C THR A 272 26.26 -23.70 -5.82
N ASP A 273 27.44 -24.21 -6.15
CA ASP A 273 27.75 -24.77 -7.46
C ASP A 273 27.31 -26.24 -7.58
N ASN A 274 27.57 -26.87 -8.74
CA ASN A 274 27.25 -28.29 -8.94
C ASN A 274 28.19 -29.25 -8.19
N ALA A 275 29.42 -28.83 -7.87
CA ALA A 275 30.40 -29.61 -7.09
C ALA A 275 30.10 -29.65 -5.58
N GLY A 276 29.24 -28.75 -5.09
CA GLY A 276 28.93 -28.61 -3.67
C GLY A 276 29.69 -27.49 -2.96
N ASN A 277 30.45 -26.65 -3.66
CA ASN A 277 31.07 -25.48 -3.06
C ASN A 277 30.02 -24.39 -2.87
N GLU A 278 29.98 -23.85 -1.65
CA GLU A 278 29.08 -22.79 -1.24
C GLU A 278 29.87 -21.51 -1.02
N GLU A 279 29.35 -20.38 -1.51
CA GLU A 279 30.01 -19.10 -1.29
C GLU A 279 29.82 -18.61 0.16
N THR A 280 30.64 -17.65 0.58
CA THR A 280 30.39 -16.97 1.85
C THR A 280 29.11 -16.14 1.74
N HIS A 281 28.21 -16.30 2.72
CA HIS A 281 26.93 -15.60 2.72
C HIS A 281 27.12 -14.08 2.70
N GLN A 282 26.38 -13.42 1.82
CA GLN A 282 26.35 -11.98 1.69
C GLN A 282 25.15 -11.44 2.46
N THR A 283 25.30 -10.27 3.09
CA THR A 283 24.22 -9.63 3.87
C THR A 283 24.09 -8.16 3.51
N THR A 284 22.85 -7.68 3.37
CA THR A 284 22.53 -6.26 3.25
C THR A 284 21.36 -5.90 4.15
N THR A 285 21.29 -4.64 4.60
CA THR A 285 20.21 -4.12 5.44
C THR A 285 19.55 -2.93 4.80
N PHE A 286 18.22 -2.84 4.88
CA PHE A 286 17.43 -1.74 4.33
C PHE A 286 16.18 -1.49 5.19
N LYS A 287 15.47 -0.39 4.94
CA LYS A 287 14.25 -0.04 5.68
C LYS A 287 13.17 0.46 4.73
N ILE A 288 11.94 -0.01 4.88
CA ILE A 288 10.80 0.37 4.04
C ILE A 288 9.71 0.98 4.91
N ASP A 289 9.19 2.14 4.52
CA ASP A 289 7.96 2.70 5.08
C ASP A 289 7.14 3.39 4.00
N THR A 290 6.11 2.68 3.54
CA THR A 290 5.17 3.17 2.52
C THR A 290 3.96 3.89 3.11
N LYS A 291 3.83 4.00 4.44
CA LYS A 291 2.60 4.47 5.11
C LYS A 291 2.81 5.85 5.70
N ALA A 292 1.94 6.78 5.32
CA ALA A 292 1.90 8.10 5.95
C ALA A 292 1.40 8.05 7.40
N PRO A 293 1.80 9.03 8.24
CA PRO A 293 1.20 9.26 9.55
C PRO A 293 -0.32 9.27 9.49
N SER A 294 -0.95 8.58 10.44
CA SER A 294 -2.41 8.39 10.45
C SER A 294 -2.98 8.43 11.87
N ARG A 295 -4.29 8.19 12.00
CA ARG A 295 -5.05 8.20 13.26
C ARG A 295 -4.98 9.53 14.02
N PHE A 296 -5.36 10.59 13.31
CA PHE A 296 -5.65 11.88 13.91
C PHE A 296 -6.87 11.76 14.85
N THR A 297 -6.61 11.76 16.17
CA THR A 297 -7.60 11.43 17.22
C THR A 297 -7.46 12.35 18.42
N ASN A 298 -8.38 12.28 19.39
CA ASN A 298 -8.38 13.12 20.60
C ASN A 298 -8.30 14.62 20.27
N PHE A 299 -9.09 15.06 19.28
CA PHE A 299 -9.19 16.48 18.94
C PHE A 299 -9.81 17.26 20.11
N THR A 300 -9.10 18.28 20.58
CA THR A 300 -9.52 19.10 21.73
C THR A 300 -9.41 20.57 21.40
N ILE A 301 -10.36 21.34 21.94
CA ILE A 301 -10.40 22.80 21.84
C ILE A 301 -10.40 23.35 23.28
N THR A 302 -9.46 24.23 23.57
CA THR A 302 -9.39 24.93 24.86
C THR A 302 -9.49 26.42 24.61
N GLN A 303 -10.49 27.08 25.22
CA GLN A 303 -10.61 28.53 25.15
C GLN A 303 -9.41 29.20 25.82
N ALA A 304 -8.83 30.19 25.16
CA ALA A 304 -7.70 30.96 25.65
C ALA A 304 -7.98 32.45 25.44
N GLY A 305 -8.14 33.23 26.51
CA GLY A 305 -8.42 34.67 26.37
C GLY A 305 -9.90 34.98 26.17
N ASN A 306 -10.28 35.48 24.99
CA ASN A 306 -11.64 35.97 24.71
C ASN A 306 -12.59 34.83 24.22
N ASP A 307 -13.83 35.18 23.85
CA ASP A 307 -14.86 34.23 23.39
C ASP A 307 -14.61 33.62 22.00
N HIS A 308 -13.59 34.09 21.28
CA HIS A 308 -13.20 33.67 19.92
C HIS A 308 -11.74 33.20 19.77
N THR A 309 -11.01 33.07 20.87
CA THR A 309 -9.62 32.63 20.86
C THR A 309 -9.46 31.25 21.48
N PHE A 310 -8.84 30.34 20.74
CA PHE A 310 -8.72 28.93 21.13
C PHE A 310 -7.31 28.36 20.88
N ILE A 311 -6.91 27.44 21.75
CA ILE A 311 -5.82 26.50 21.51
C ILE A 311 -6.47 25.19 21.07
N VAL A 312 -6.00 24.65 19.94
CA VAL A 312 -6.50 23.41 19.37
C VAL A 312 -5.39 22.37 19.39
N SER A 313 -5.70 21.14 19.79
CA SER A 313 -4.73 20.05 19.75
C SER A 313 -5.32 18.73 19.26
N ILE A 314 -4.46 17.90 18.66
CA ILE A 314 -4.83 16.60 18.09
C ILE A 314 -3.68 15.59 18.24
N SER A 315 -4.00 14.34 18.57
CA SER A 315 -3.03 13.24 18.60
C SER A 315 -2.87 12.62 17.21
N VAL A 316 -1.65 12.20 16.86
CA VAL A 316 -1.33 11.50 15.61
C VAL A 316 -0.31 10.39 15.86
N THR A 317 -0.34 9.34 15.05
CA THR A 317 0.56 8.18 15.19
C THR A 317 1.24 7.79 13.88
N ASP A 318 2.49 7.33 13.99
CA ASP A 318 3.15 6.53 12.97
C ASP A 318 3.93 5.37 13.62
N ASN A 319 3.63 4.14 13.22
CA ASN A 319 4.21 2.95 13.86
C ASN A 319 5.52 2.48 13.20
N THR A 320 5.77 2.81 11.93
CA THR A 320 6.87 2.24 11.15
C THR A 320 8.15 3.06 11.33
N SER A 321 8.26 4.21 10.64
CA SER A 321 9.44 5.07 10.74
C SER A 321 9.37 6.03 11.93
N GLY A 322 8.18 6.29 12.47
CA GLY A 322 7.95 7.28 13.52
C GLY A 322 7.83 8.69 12.96
N LEU A 323 7.32 9.62 13.77
CA LEU A 323 6.97 10.96 13.33
C LEU A 323 8.18 11.89 13.23
N ASP A 324 8.24 12.74 12.20
CA ASP A 324 9.14 13.89 12.17
C ASP A 324 8.44 15.10 12.80
N THR A 325 8.57 15.22 14.11
CA THR A 325 7.88 16.21 14.96
C THR A 325 8.15 17.66 14.58
N GLY A 326 9.27 17.93 13.88
CA GLY A 326 9.61 19.27 13.37
C GLY A 326 8.81 19.71 12.14
N THR A 327 8.04 18.80 11.54
CA THR A 327 7.23 19.06 10.32
C THR A 327 5.75 19.25 10.62
N ALA A 328 5.36 19.29 11.89
CA ALA A 328 3.98 19.47 12.30
C ALA A 328 3.47 20.86 11.91
N GLN A 329 2.37 20.89 11.16
CA GLN A 329 1.78 22.10 10.64
C GLN A 329 0.26 22.08 10.79
N PHE A 330 -0.33 23.27 10.79
CA PHE A 330 -1.77 23.48 10.75
C PHE A 330 -2.13 24.64 9.83
N GLN A 331 -3.39 24.73 9.45
CA GLN A 331 -4.00 25.93 8.87
C GLN A 331 -5.50 25.93 9.21
N TYR A 332 -6.12 27.09 9.12
CA TYR A 332 -7.51 27.28 9.49
C TYR A 332 -8.28 28.12 8.48
N SER A 333 -9.60 28.08 8.61
CA SER A 333 -10.56 28.86 7.83
C SER A 333 -11.52 29.56 8.77
N VAL A 334 -11.80 30.81 8.47
CA VAL A 334 -12.75 31.65 9.22
C VAL A 334 -14.08 31.86 8.49
N ASP A 335 -14.21 31.24 7.31
CA ASP A 335 -15.23 31.45 6.28
C ASP A 335 -15.74 30.13 5.69
N GLU A 336 -16.16 29.19 6.53
CA GLU A 336 -16.79 27.91 6.15
C GLU A 336 -15.91 26.91 5.37
N GLY A 337 -14.61 27.18 5.28
CA GLY A 337 -13.66 26.41 4.49
C GLY A 337 -13.44 26.95 3.08
N VAL A 338 -13.91 28.17 2.77
CA VAL A 338 -13.71 28.80 1.45
C VAL A 338 -12.24 29.17 1.25
N THR A 339 -11.60 29.80 2.24
CA THR A 339 -10.17 30.10 2.22
C THR A 339 -9.45 29.39 3.36
N TRP A 340 -8.24 28.88 3.07
CA TRP A 340 -7.43 28.13 4.04
C TRP A 340 -6.08 28.80 4.21
N GLY A 341 -5.67 29.02 5.45
CA GLY A 341 -4.44 29.71 5.72
C GLY A 341 -4.27 30.09 7.17
N TYR A 342 -3.60 31.21 7.40
CA TYR A 342 -3.43 31.81 8.72
C TYR A 342 -3.21 33.32 8.66
N TYR A 343 -3.59 33.99 9.74
CA TYR A 343 -3.16 35.35 10.03
C TYR A 343 -1.77 35.32 10.68
N SER A 344 -0.86 36.19 10.24
CA SER A 344 0.50 36.27 10.79
C SER A 344 0.55 36.73 12.26
N ASP A 345 -0.49 37.43 12.72
CA ASP A 345 -0.76 37.66 14.14
C ASP A 345 -1.96 36.79 14.56
N PHE A 346 -1.72 35.78 15.39
CA PHE A 346 -2.78 34.89 15.85
C PHE A 346 -3.72 35.52 16.87
N SER A 347 -3.42 36.71 17.39
CA SER A 347 -4.23 37.36 18.43
C SER A 347 -5.43 38.13 17.91
N ASN A 348 -5.51 38.38 16.60
CA ASN A 348 -6.60 39.10 15.95
C ASN A 348 -6.57 38.92 14.42
N CYS A 349 -7.70 39.14 13.75
CA CYS A 349 -7.81 39.00 12.30
C CYS A 349 -7.50 40.27 11.50
N ASN A 350 -6.66 41.18 12.02
CA ASN A 350 -6.33 42.43 11.32
C ASN A 350 -5.04 42.36 10.50
N SER A 351 -4.27 41.28 10.61
CA SER A 351 -3.07 41.09 9.81
C SER A 351 -3.39 40.56 8.41
N THR A 352 -2.38 40.46 7.55
CA THR A 352 -2.52 39.80 6.25
C THR A 352 -2.86 38.32 6.46
N PHE A 353 -3.89 37.84 5.74
CA PHE A 353 -4.20 36.43 5.63
C PHE A 353 -3.28 35.78 4.58
N THR A 354 -2.58 34.70 4.96
CA THR A 354 -1.66 33.97 4.09
C THR A 354 -2.24 32.59 3.79
N GLU A 355 -2.47 32.28 2.51
CA GLU A 355 -2.98 30.99 2.05
C GLU A 355 -1.87 29.92 2.02
N ASP A 356 -1.36 29.56 3.19
CA ASP A 356 -0.35 28.52 3.35
C ASP A 356 -0.50 27.82 4.72
N TRP A 357 0.30 26.78 4.95
CA TRP A 357 0.44 26.10 6.22
C TRP A 357 1.38 26.87 7.16
N THR A 358 1.10 26.82 8.45
CA THR A 358 1.97 27.37 9.50
C THR A 358 2.34 26.31 10.53
N ASN A 359 3.40 26.56 11.30
CA ASN A 359 3.99 25.56 12.19
C ASN A 359 3.16 25.38 13.46
N GLY A 360 2.87 24.12 13.78
CA GLY A 360 2.36 23.71 15.10
C GLY A 360 3.49 23.31 16.05
N SER A 361 3.14 23.14 17.31
CA SER A 361 4.02 22.55 18.33
C SER A 361 3.67 21.08 18.57
N THR A 362 4.63 20.28 19.04
CA THR A 362 4.44 18.84 19.30
C THR A 362 4.85 18.46 20.71
N ASN A 363 4.16 17.48 21.31
CA ASN A 363 4.54 16.88 22.59
C ASN A 363 4.20 15.37 22.60
N PRO A 364 5.20 14.46 22.73
CA PRO A 364 6.64 14.75 22.77
C PRO A 364 7.15 15.34 21.45
N SER A 365 8.20 16.18 21.54
CA SER A 365 8.79 16.88 20.39
C SER A 365 10.00 16.15 19.78
N THR A 366 10.32 14.94 20.25
CA THR A 366 11.44 14.13 19.75
C THR A 366 11.06 13.40 18.46
N SER A 367 11.76 13.66 17.35
CA SER A 367 11.55 12.93 16.10
C SER A 367 11.84 11.44 16.26
N GLY A 368 11.05 10.60 15.60
CA GLY A 368 11.06 9.13 15.73
C GLY A 368 10.09 8.59 16.80
N THR A 369 9.42 9.46 17.56
CA THR A 369 8.31 9.04 18.43
C THR A 369 7.19 8.41 17.61
N LYS A 370 6.53 7.39 18.17
CA LYS A 370 5.40 6.71 17.51
C LYS A 370 4.08 7.45 17.65
N ASN A 371 3.99 8.33 18.66
CA ASN A 371 2.83 9.17 18.90
C ASN A 371 3.26 10.59 19.33
N THR A 372 2.48 11.59 18.94
CA THR A 372 2.62 12.96 19.44
C THR A 372 1.29 13.69 19.40
N ILE A 373 1.17 14.76 20.18
CA ILE A 373 0.07 15.71 20.11
C ILE A 373 0.55 16.95 19.37
N ILE A 374 -0.09 17.29 18.25
CA ILE A 374 0.11 18.57 17.55
C ILE A 374 -0.80 19.61 18.22
N SER A 375 -0.24 20.76 18.61
CA SER A 375 -0.98 21.87 19.23
C SER A 375 -0.71 23.19 18.53
N THR A 376 -1.77 23.98 18.34
CA THR A 376 -1.66 25.36 17.85
C THR A 376 -1.21 26.30 18.97
N PRO A 377 -0.71 27.51 18.66
CA PRO A 377 -0.80 28.63 19.58
C PRO A 377 -2.27 29.01 19.85
N ALA A 378 -2.50 29.98 20.74
CA ALA A 378 -3.81 30.60 20.88
C ALA A 378 -4.14 31.38 19.60
N ILE A 379 -5.23 31.00 18.91
CA ILE A 379 -5.68 31.59 17.64
C ILE A 379 -7.04 32.23 17.83
N ASP A 380 -7.14 33.49 17.43
CA ASP A 380 -8.38 34.23 17.26
C ASP A 380 -9.03 33.83 15.92
N PHE A 381 -10.24 33.27 15.98
CA PHE A 381 -11.02 32.85 14.81
C PHE A 381 -11.95 33.96 14.26
N CYS A 382 -11.56 35.21 14.50
CA CYS A 382 -12.27 36.44 14.14
C CYS A 382 -13.56 36.66 14.94
N ASN A 383 -14.33 37.68 14.54
CA ASN A 383 -15.46 38.26 15.29
C ASN A 383 -16.50 37.26 15.83
N ASN A 384 -17.41 37.77 16.66
CA ASN A 384 -18.45 37.00 17.34
C ASN A 384 -19.56 36.43 16.42
N ASN A 385 -19.39 36.42 15.08
CA ASN A 385 -20.32 35.77 14.16
C ASN A 385 -20.07 34.25 14.13
N TRP A 386 -20.56 33.60 15.18
CA TRP A 386 -20.51 32.15 15.36
C TRP A 386 -21.46 31.36 14.46
N ALA A 387 -22.33 32.04 13.69
CA ALA A 387 -23.14 31.37 12.67
C ALA A 387 -22.31 30.92 11.46
N VAL A 388 -21.13 31.53 11.25
CA VAL A 388 -20.20 31.15 10.18
C VAL A 388 -19.25 30.08 10.70
N THR A 389 -19.30 28.90 10.08
CA THR A 389 -18.48 27.73 10.40
C THR A 389 -16.97 28.07 10.34
N LYS A 390 -16.24 27.77 11.42
CA LYS A 390 -14.79 27.97 11.56
C LYS A 390 -14.11 26.61 11.55
N LYS A 391 -13.11 26.40 10.69
CA LYS A 391 -12.49 25.09 10.49
C LYS A 391 -10.98 25.10 10.71
N ILE A 392 -10.41 23.95 11.05
CA ILE A 392 -8.97 23.75 11.20
C ILE A 392 -8.57 22.36 10.71
N ARG A 393 -7.34 22.23 10.20
CA ARG A 393 -6.74 20.96 9.81
C ARG A 393 -5.24 20.92 10.10
N PHE A 394 -4.69 19.72 10.21
CA PHE A 394 -3.31 19.45 10.59
C PHE A 394 -2.63 18.55 9.58
N LYS A 395 -1.31 18.66 9.47
CA LYS A 395 -0.47 17.69 8.75
C LYS A 395 0.88 17.52 9.43
N ILE A 396 1.52 16.39 9.19
CA ILE A 396 2.85 16.05 9.70
C ILE A 396 3.48 15.00 8.78
N LYS A 397 4.81 14.99 8.68
CA LYS A 397 5.56 13.91 8.00
C LYS A 397 6.09 12.88 9.00
N ASP A 398 6.34 11.68 8.52
CA ASP A 398 7.16 10.69 9.23
C ASP A 398 8.65 10.85 8.91
N LEU A 399 9.49 9.98 9.47
CA LEU A 399 10.93 9.95 9.21
C LEU A 399 11.29 9.41 7.82
N ALA A 400 10.39 8.69 7.15
CA ALA A 400 10.57 8.22 5.78
C ALA A 400 10.18 9.28 4.72
N GLY A 401 9.50 10.35 5.14
CA GLY A 401 9.11 11.48 4.32
C GLY A 401 7.65 11.43 3.83
N ASN A 402 6.87 10.42 4.22
CA ASN A 402 5.45 10.35 3.89
C ASN A 402 4.68 11.39 4.70
N GLN A 403 3.69 12.05 4.08
CA GLN A 403 2.91 13.12 4.71
C GLN A 403 1.50 12.66 5.07
N GLY A 404 1.17 12.70 6.36
CA GLY A 404 -0.19 12.51 6.86
C GLY A 404 -0.92 13.84 7.00
N GLN A 405 -2.21 13.86 6.70
CA GLN A 405 -3.09 15.02 6.91
C GLN A 405 -4.37 14.58 7.61
N SER A 406 -4.85 15.40 8.55
CA SER A 406 -6.13 15.18 9.23
C SER A 406 -7.32 15.51 8.33
N ALA A 407 -8.51 15.08 8.76
CA ALA A 407 -9.76 15.68 8.28
C ALA A 407 -9.87 17.16 8.71
N ASP A 408 -10.85 17.86 8.16
CA ASP A 408 -11.20 19.21 8.58
C ASP A 408 -12.09 19.14 9.83
N PHE A 409 -11.72 19.85 10.90
CA PHE A 409 -12.48 19.92 12.15
C PHE A 409 -13.14 21.28 12.31
N THR A 410 -14.38 21.33 12.80
CA THR A 410 -15.06 22.60 13.10
C THR A 410 -14.80 23.03 14.54
N ILE A 411 -14.49 24.31 14.73
CA ILE A 411 -14.24 24.92 16.05
C ILE A 411 -15.55 25.24 16.77
N ASN A 412 -16.53 25.76 16.05
CA ASN A 412 -17.82 26.24 16.56
C ASN A 412 -18.99 25.29 16.27
N GLY A 413 -18.70 24.03 15.91
CA GLY A 413 -19.74 23.05 15.70
C GLY A 413 -20.49 22.73 16.99
N ALA A 414 -21.74 22.33 16.88
CA ALA A 414 -22.44 21.73 18.00
C ALA A 414 -22.01 20.30 18.26
N TRP A 415 -22.08 19.91 19.52
CA TRP A 415 -22.07 18.52 19.94
C TRP A 415 -23.37 18.17 20.65
N ILE A 416 -23.72 16.90 20.52
CA ILE A 416 -24.93 16.28 21.05
C ILE A 416 -24.59 15.66 22.40
N GLU A 417 -25.49 15.84 23.38
CA GLU A 417 -25.52 15.04 24.60
C GLU A 417 -26.71 14.09 24.54
N VAL A 418 -26.47 12.81 24.81
CA VAL A 418 -27.54 11.81 24.98
C VAL A 418 -27.61 11.41 26.45
N VAL A 419 -28.79 11.58 27.05
CA VAL A 419 -29.04 11.32 28.47
C VAL A 419 -29.97 10.11 28.59
N ASN A 420 -29.50 9.05 29.25
CA ASN A 420 -30.23 7.79 29.51
C ASN A 420 -30.65 6.97 28.27
N GLY A 421 -30.04 7.18 27.09
CA GLY A 421 -30.36 6.42 25.87
C GLY A 421 -29.21 6.38 24.86
N ASP A 422 -29.49 5.81 23.69
CA ASP A 422 -28.54 5.59 22.59
C ASP A 422 -29.00 6.32 21.31
N ILE A 423 -28.07 6.60 20.38
CA ILE A 423 -28.37 7.15 19.05
C ILE A 423 -27.96 6.17 17.95
N PHE A 424 -28.82 5.99 16.95
CA PHE A 424 -28.61 5.09 15.81
C PHE A 424 -28.94 5.80 14.49
N ALA A 425 -28.15 5.60 13.43
CA ALA A 425 -28.47 6.05 12.07
C ALA A 425 -28.14 4.98 11.01
N ASN A 426 -28.93 4.89 9.95
CA ASN A 426 -28.66 3.95 8.84
C ASN A 426 -27.58 4.48 7.90
N GLU A 427 -27.62 5.75 7.48
CA GLU A 427 -26.71 6.29 6.46
C GLU A 427 -25.70 7.34 6.99
N GLY A 428 -25.53 7.42 8.32
CA GLY A 428 -24.43 8.13 9.00
C GLY A 428 -24.85 9.22 10.00
N ILE A 429 -23.98 9.54 10.96
CA ILE A 429 -24.16 10.64 11.92
C ILE A 429 -23.12 11.73 11.64
N SER A 430 -23.55 12.86 11.09
CA SER A 430 -22.68 14.00 10.80
C SER A 430 -22.76 15.05 11.91
N MET A 431 -21.63 15.34 12.55
CA MET A 431 -21.51 16.34 13.61
C MET A 431 -20.45 17.37 13.27
N GLN A 432 -20.73 18.64 13.57
CA GLN A 432 -19.80 19.71 13.27
C GLN A 432 -18.61 19.75 14.26
N SER A 433 -18.77 19.44 15.55
CA SER A 433 -17.65 19.40 16.54
C SER A 433 -17.63 18.14 17.41
N SER A 434 -16.54 17.95 18.20
CA SER A 434 -16.32 16.77 19.03
C SER A 434 -17.27 16.68 20.22
N SER A 435 -17.90 15.51 20.40
CA SER A 435 -18.95 15.28 21.41
C SER A 435 -18.49 14.59 22.68
N LYS A 436 -19.23 14.84 23.78
CA LYS A 436 -19.26 14.00 24.97
C LYS A 436 -20.53 13.17 24.95
N ILE A 437 -20.38 11.87 24.70
CA ILE A 437 -21.48 10.92 24.82
C ILE A 437 -21.29 10.10 26.11
N THR A 438 -22.36 9.94 26.87
CA THR A 438 -22.39 9.16 28.12
C THR A 438 -22.67 7.66 27.85
N TYR A 439 -23.30 7.31 26.72
CA TYR A 439 -23.72 5.95 26.31
C TYR A 439 -23.47 5.66 24.80
N LEU A 440 -24.07 4.62 24.20
CA LEU A 440 -23.67 4.03 22.90
C LEU A 440 -24.09 4.91 21.70
N ALA A 441 -23.25 4.96 20.66
CA ALA A 441 -23.60 5.54 19.36
C ALA A 441 -23.23 4.54 18.26
N GLY A 442 -24.15 4.27 17.32
CA GLY A 442 -23.93 3.32 16.22
C GLY A 442 -24.45 3.86 14.89
N ALA A 443 -23.75 3.56 13.80
CA ALA A 443 -24.16 3.87 12.44
C ALA A 443 -23.64 2.77 11.51
N VAL A 444 -24.40 2.44 10.46
CA VAL A 444 -24.02 1.38 9.49
C VAL A 444 -22.93 1.85 8.54
N ASP A 445 -22.83 3.15 8.26
CA ASP A 445 -21.73 3.75 7.51
C ASP A 445 -21.33 5.11 8.11
N GLY A 446 -20.03 5.30 8.38
CA GLY A 446 -19.42 6.58 8.77
C GLY A 446 -19.84 7.17 10.14
N ILE A 447 -18.98 7.01 11.15
CA ILE A 447 -18.99 7.83 12.37
C ILE A 447 -17.74 8.70 12.42
N SER A 448 -17.92 10.03 12.51
CA SER A 448 -16.82 10.98 12.68
C SER A 448 -17.00 11.82 13.94
N ASN A 449 -15.90 12.12 14.64
CA ASN A 449 -15.85 13.08 15.76
C ASN A 449 -16.63 12.71 17.06
N ILE A 450 -16.86 11.43 17.36
CA ILE A 450 -17.45 10.96 18.64
C ILE A 450 -16.37 10.51 19.62
N THR A 451 -16.48 10.91 20.90
CA THR A 451 -15.63 10.40 22.00
C THR A 451 -16.52 9.88 23.14
N SER A 452 -16.42 8.59 23.47
CA SER A 452 -17.11 8.00 24.63
C SER A 452 -16.38 8.35 25.93
N THR A 453 -17.11 8.80 26.94
CA THR A 453 -16.56 9.08 28.28
C THR A 453 -16.29 7.82 29.13
N ASN A 454 -16.76 6.65 28.68
CA ASN A 454 -16.66 5.38 29.40
C ASN A 454 -15.75 4.33 28.71
N ASN A 455 -14.95 4.73 27.71
CA ASN A 455 -14.10 3.80 26.91
C ASN A 455 -14.89 2.66 26.24
N TRP A 456 -16.15 2.87 25.88
CA TRP A 456 -16.94 1.85 25.18
C TRP A 456 -16.60 1.83 23.69
N PHE A 457 -16.55 0.63 23.11
CA PHE A 457 -16.16 0.40 21.73
C PHE A 457 -17.25 0.85 20.76
N LEU A 458 -16.80 1.34 19.61
CA LEU A 458 -17.61 1.65 18.43
C LEU A 458 -17.40 0.47 17.47
N GLU A 459 -18.46 -0.23 17.07
CA GLU A 459 -18.39 -1.36 16.15
C GLU A 459 -19.47 -1.21 15.08
N ASP A 460 -19.18 -1.61 13.85
CA ASP A 460 -20.15 -1.67 12.77
C ASP A 460 -21.28 -2.62 13.20
N TYR A 461 -22.52 -2.14 13.19
CA TYR A 461 -23.69 -2.91 13.59
C TYR A 461 -24.43 -3.40 12.34
N GLU A 462 -25.03 -4.60 12.38
CA GLU A 462 -25.90 -5.05 11.28
C GLU A 462 -27.09 -4.09 11.17
N ALA A 463 -27.38 -3.61 9.96
CA ALA A 463 -28.52 -2.74 9.70
C ALA A 463 -29.79 -3.33 10.31
N MET A 464 -30.45 -2.57 11.20
CA MET A 464 -31.77 -2.94 11.67
C MET A 464 -32.78 -2.54 10.60
N ASP A 465 -33.50 -3.52 10.04
CA ASP A 465 -34.65 -3.23 9.19
C ASP A 465 -35.71 -2.47 10.00
N PHE A 466 -35.81 -1.17 9.75
CA PHE A 466 -36.86 -0.33 10.34
C PHE A 466 -38.16 -0.46 9.55
N SER A 467 -39.28 -0.48 10.28
CA SER A 467 -40.58 -0.40 9.61
C SER A 467 -40.80 0.99 9.01
N THR A 468 -41.14 1.01 7.72
CA THR A 468 -41.57 2.21 6.99
C THR A 468 -42.88 2.78 7.56
N TYR A 469 -43.22 4.02 7.19
CA TYR A 469 -44.54 4.58 7.52
C TYR A 469 -45.69 3.64 7.13
N ASP A 470 -45.65 3.10 5.90
CA ASP A 470 -46.74 2.27 5.36
C ASP A 470 -46.85 0.94 6.13
N GLU A 471 -45.73 0.36 6.58
CA GLU A 471 -45.71 -0.83 7.43
C GLU A 471 -46.24 -0.56 8.84
N TRP A 472 -45.84 0.56 9.44
CA TRP A 472 -46.37 0.98 10.74
C TRP A 472 -47.88 1.24 10.67
N TYR A 473 -48.35 1.85 9.59
CA TYR A 473 -49.78 2.11 9.38
C TYR A 473 -50.55 0.80 9.16
N ALA A 474 -49.97 -0.17 8.45
CA ALA A 474 -50.58 -1.49 8.26
C ALA A 474 -50.78 -2.25 9.59
N LYS A 475 -49.91 -2.04 10.59
CA LYS A 475 -50.03 -2.65 11.93
C LYS A 475 -51.21 -2.10 12.74
N ASN A 476 -51.55 -0.80 12.58
CA ASN A 476 -52.72 -0.19 13.22
C ASN A 476 -53.41 0.84 12.30
N PRO A 477 -54.24 0.39 11.32
CA PRO A 477 -54.84 1.29 10.33
C PRO A 477 -56.03 2.09 10.89
N THR A 478 -56.58 1.69 12.04
CA THR A 478 -57.79 2.30 12.62
C THR A 478 -57.44 3.62 13.27
N THR A 479 -57.70 4.71 12.55
CA THR A 479 -57.31 6.06 12.93
C THR A 479 -58.47 7.04 12.79
N THR A 480 -58.42 8.13 13.56
CA THR A 480 -59.35 9.26 13.46
C THR A 480 -58.61 10.53 13.05
N ALA A 481 -59.32 11.55 12.57
CA ALA A 481 -58.69 12.85 12.31
C ALA A 481 -58.28 13.53 13.64
N LEU A 482 -57.22 14.34 13.60
CA LEU A 482 -56.81 15.12 14.77
C LEU A 482 -57.97 16.02 15.27
N PRO A 483 -58.25 16.08 16.59
CA PRO A 483 -59.32 16.91 17.13
C PRO A 483 -59.10 18.39 16.81
N ALA A 484 -59.99 18.96 15.99
CA ALA A 484 -59.88 20.34 15.50
C ALA A 484 -58.52 20.68 14.84
N GLY A 485 -57.83 19.68 14.29
CA GLY A 485 -56.49 19.85 13.69
C GLY A 485 -55.37 20.16 14.71
N LYS A 486 -55.59 19.87 15.99
CA LYS A 486 -54.64 20.10 17.09
C LYS A 486 -54.03 18.79 17.59
N LEU A 487 -52.95 18.88 18.37
CA LEU A 487 -52.47 17.74 19.16
C LEU A 487 -53.61 17.21 20.06
N PRO A 488 -53.70 15.88 20.25
CA PRO A 488 -54.81 15.28 20.97
C PRO A 488 -54.67 15.51 22.48
N THR A 489 -55.80 15.72 23.16
CA THR A 489 -55.91 15.69 24.63
C THR A 489 -56.62 14.44 25.14
N THR A 490 -56.91 13.50 24.25
CA THR A 490 -57.53 12.21 24.55
C THR A 490 -56.71 11.09 23.92
N SER A 491 -56.61 9.95 24.60
CA SER A 491 -55.87 8.80 24.08
C SER A 491 -56.52 8.23 22.80
N GLY A 492 -55.70 7.83 21.84
CA GLY A 492 -56.18 7.28 20.58
C GLY A 492 -55.14 7.30 19.46
N SER A 493 -55.55 6.71 18.35
CA SER A 493 -54.78 6.68 17.10
C SER A 493 -55.37 7.68 16.10
N TYR A 494 -54.50 8.55 15.57
CA TYR A 494 -54.85 9.70 14.75
C TYR A 494 -54.10 9.67 13.42
N ARG A 495 -54.69 10.27 12.38
CA ARG A 495 -54.07 10.39 11.06
C ARG A 495 -54.26 11.78 10.46
N VAL A 496 -53.18 12.31 9.92
CA VAL A 496 -53.13 13.53 9.10
C VAL A 496 -52.72 13.11 7.68
N ASN A 497 -53.54 13.47 6.69
CA ASN A 497 -53.32 13.13 5.27
C ASN A 497 -52.70 14.29 4.48
N SER A 498 -51.74 14.96 5.10
CA SER A 498 -50.97 16.10 4.57
C SER A 498 -49.80 16.35 5.53
N ASP A 499 -49.00 17.37 5.22
CA ASP A 499 -48.06 17.94 6.19
C ASP A 499 -48.81 18.41 7.44
N PHE A 500 -48.16 18.28 8.59
CA PHE A 500 -48.66 18.75 9.87
C PHE A 500 -47.67 19.73 10.49
N THR A 501 -48.17 20.88 10.95
CA THR A 501 -47.37 21.86 11.67
C THR A 501 -47.77 21.91 13.15
N ILE A 502 -46.81 21.66 14.03
CA ILE A 502 -46.94 21.95 15.46
C ILE A 502 -46.55 23.40 15.68
N ALA A 503 -47.55 24.25 15.87
CA ALA A 503 -47.41 25.67 16.19
C ALA A 503 -48.25 25.99 17.43
N SER A 504 -48.07 27.17 18.02
CA SER A 504 -48.86 27.63 19.18
C SER A 504 -50.38 27.55 18.98
N THR A 505 -50.86 27.57 17.73
CA THR A 505 -52.29 27.40 17.40
C THR A 505 -52.77 25.94 17.39
N THR A 506 -51.87 24.98 17.14
CA THR A 506 -52.16 23.54 17.08
C THR A 506 -51.78 22.79 18.36
N VAL A 507 -51.07 23.42 19.29
CA VAL A 507 -50.89 22.93 20.67
C VAL A 507 -52.11 23.34 21.51
N PRO A 508 -52.86 22.41 22.11
CA PRO A 508 -53.95 22.73 23.03
C PRO A 508 -53.45 23.44 24.30
N ASN A 509 -54.26 24.34 24.86
CA ASN A 509 -53.97 24.92 26.17
C ASN A 509 -54.05 23.82 27.25
N GLY A 510 -53.05 23.77 28.14
CA GLY A 510 -52.99 22.78 29.23
C GLY A 510 -52.70 21.36 28.75
N LEU A 511 -52.00 21.19 27.62
CA LEU A 511 -51.59 19.86 27.13
C LEU A 511 -50.71 19.12 28.17
N ASP A 512 -49.89 19.87 28.89
CA ASP A 512 -49.04 19.46 30.00
C ASP A 512 -49.84 19.03 31.25
N ASP A 513 -51.09 19.47 31.39
CA ASP A 513 -51.99 19.05 32.47
C ASP A 513 -52.73 17.72 32.17
N VAL A 514 -52.68 17.23 30.93
CA VAL A 514 -53.41 16.02 30.53
C VAL A 514 -52.66 14.78 30.99
N GLN A 515 -53.17 14.13 32.04
CA GLN A 515 -52.59 12.89 32.58
C GLN A 515 -52.98 11.66 31.75
N ASP A 516 -52.07 10.69 31.71
CA ASP A 516 -52.27 9.34 31.12
C ASP A 516 -52.68 9.36 29.63
N LEU A 517 -52.31 10.41 28.91
CA LEU A 517 -52.53 10.53 27.48
C LEU A 517 -51.63 9.54 26.73
N SER A 518 -52.24 8.71 25.89
CA SER A 518 -51.56 7.77 25.00
C SER A 518 -51.97 8.06 23.56
N GLY A 519 -51.16 8.85 22.87
CA GLY A 519 -51.41 9.28 21.49
C GLY A 519 -50.52 8.56 20.49
N LEU A 520 -51.11 8.13 19.37
CA LEU A 520 -50.37 7.70 18.18
C LEU A 520 -50.82 8.56 17.00
N ILE A 521 -49.90 9.26 16.35
CA ILE A 521 -50.20 10.20 15.26
C ILE A 521 -49.44 9.79 14.01
N TYR A 522 -50.18 9.37 12.98
CA TYR A 522 -49.65 9.13 11.65
C TYR A 522 -49.71 10.41 10.81
N VAL A 523 -48.57 10.90 10.31
CA VAL A 523 -48.48 12.04 9.40
C VAL A 523 -48.08 11.53 8.02
N ASN A 524 -49.02 11.53 7.08
CA ASN A 524 -48.79 11.15 5.68
C ASN A 524 -48.30 12.39 4.88
N GLY A 525 -47.13 12.89 5.26
CA GLY A 525 -46.50 14.14 4.79
C GLY A 525 -45.38 14.52 5.75
N ASP A 526 -44.96 15.78 5.70
CA ASP A 526 -43.88 16.31 6.56
C ASP A 526 -44.42 16.78 7.93
N LEU A 527 -43.60 16.62 8.98
CA LEU A 527 -43.88 17.16 10.31
C LEU A 527 -42.99 18.39 10.57
N ASN A 528 -43.62 19.56 10.67
CA ASN A 528 -42.94 20.83 10.94
C ASN A 528 -43.20 21.28 12.39
N ILE A 529 -42.17 21.33 13.22
CA ILE A 529 -42.29 21.72 14.63
C ILE A 529 -41.76 23.15 14.80
N ASN A 530 -42.69 24.09 14.98
CA ASN A 530 -42.47 25.53 15.04
C ASN A 530 -42.73 26.13 16.43
N SER A 531 -43.13 25.34 17.42
CA SER A 531 -43.40 25.81 18.79
C SER A 531 -43.07 24.73 19.81
N ASN A 532 -42.63 25.18 20.99
CA ASN A 532 -42.45 24.31 22.15
C ASN A 532 -43.77 23.69 22.57
N TYR A 533 -43.71 22.47 23.08
CA TYR A 533 -44.81 21.82 23.78
C TYR A 533 -44.26 20.76 24.73
N GLU A 534 -45.00 20.51 25.79
CA GLU A 534 -44.66 19.56 26.85
C GLU A 534 -45.85 18.64 27.08
N LEU A 535 -45.58 17.42 27.55
CA LEU A 535 -46.58 16.44 27.94
C LEU A 535 -46.48 16.18 29.44
N HIS A 536 -47.60 15.85 30.08
CA HIS A 536 -47.59 15.41 31.47
C HIS A 536 -46.60 14.24 31.68
N ASP A 537 -46.08 14.09 32.90
CA ASP A 537 -45.10 13.04 33.23
C ASP A 537 -45.60 11.61 33.00
N THR A 538 -46.91 11.41 33.01
CA THR A 538 -47.56 10.10 32.77
C THR A 538 -48.08 9.93 31.34
N SER A 539 -47.86 10.94 30.49
CA SER A 539 -48.39 11.02 29.13
C SER A 539 -47.31 10.80 28.07
N GLY A 540 -47.74 10.37 26.87
CA GLY A 540 -46.86 10.17 25.74
C GLY A 540 -47.57 10.19 24.40
N ILE A 541 -46.90 10.78 23.41
CA ILE A 541 -47.33 10.79 22.01
C ILE A 541 -46.23 10.19 21.15
N ILE A 542 -46.61 9.28 20.24
CA ILE A 542 -45.75 8.75 19.20
C ILE A 542 -46.17 9.35 17.86
N PHE A 543 -45.20 9.91 17.13
CA PHE A 543 -45.35 10.43 15.78
C PHE A 543 -44.72 9.44 14.80
N ILE A 544 -45.50 8.99 13.82
CA ILE A 544 -45.01 8.18 12.69
C ILE A 544 -45.22 9.01 11.43
N VAL A 545 -44.13 9.46 10.83
CA VAL A 545 -44.10 10.47 9.77
C VAL A 545 -43.56 9.83 8.50
N LYS A 546 -44.23 10.07 7.37
CA LYS A 546 -43.82 9.55 6.05
C LYS A 546 -42.72 10.36 5.39
N GLY A 547 -42.68 11.66 5.68
CA GLY A 547 -41.68 12.59 5.16
C GLY A 547 -40.76 13.10 6.25
N ASP A 548 -40.23 14.29 6.03
CA ASP A 548 -39.20 14.87 6.89
C ASP A 548 -39.80 15.37 8.20
N ILE A 549 -39.02 15.29 9.26
CA ILE A 549 -39.32 15.93 10.54
C ILE A 549 -38.39 17.12 10.69
N THR A 550 -38.94 18.33 10.54
CA THR A 550 -38.18 19.58 10.62
C THR A 550 -38.51 20.33 11.91
N VAL A 551 -37.49 20.62 12.73
CA VAL A 551 -37.64 21.41 13.96
C VAL A 551 -37.03 22.79 13.77
N ASN A 552 -37.86 23.82 13.89
CA ASN A 552 -37.47 25.21 13.74
C ASN A 552 -36.46 25.62 14.83
N SER A 553 -35.49 26.47 14.48
CA SER A 553 -34.40 26.87 15.37
C SER A 553 -34.81 27.73 16.58
N ALA A 554 -36.05 28.23 16.62
CA ALA A 554 -36.61 28.89 17.79
C ALA A 554 -37.15 27.93 18.87
N VAL A 555 -37.38 26.65 18.54
CA VAL A 555 -37.93 25.65 19.46
C VAL A 555 -36.85 25.21 20.45
N SER A 556 -37.11 25.24 21.75
CA SER A 556 -36.16 24.85 22.80
C SER A 556 -36.53 23.57 23.55
N SER A 557 -37.76 23.08 23.42
CA SER A 557 -38.21 21.86 24.10
C SER A 557 -39.33 21.19 23.32
N ILE A 558 -39.24 19.86 23.15
CA ILE A 558 -40.31 19.02 22.58
C ILE A 558 -40.41 17.68 23.32
N ASP A 559 -41.64 17.20 23.51
CA ASP A 559 -41.95 15.91 24.13
C ASP A 559 -42.53 14.92 23.12
N GLY A 560 -41.94 13.74 22.99
CA GLY A 560 -42.53 12.68 22.17
C GLY A 560 -41.55 11.64 21.64
N PHE A 561 -42.10 10.61 21.01
CA PHE A 561 -41.32 9.64 20.24
C PHE A 561 -41.57 9.88 18.75
N PHE A 562 -40.52 10.16 17.99
CA PHE A 562 -40.59 10.53 16.58
C PHE A 562 -40.00 9.41 15.73
N ILE A 563 -40.75 8.96 14.74
CA ILE A 563 -40.35 7.90 13.81
C ILE A 563 -40.54 8.42 12.40
N THR A 564 -39.47 8.39 11.61
CA THR A 564 -39.49 8.63 10.17
C THR A 564 -38.52 7.67 9.48
N ASP A 565 -38.80 7.33 8.24
CA ASP A 565 -37.88 6.67 7.30
C ASP A 565 -37.21 7.69 6.35
N ALA A 566 -37.25 8.97 6.72
CA ALA A 566 -36.65 10.09 6.00
C ALA A 566 -35.74 10.93 6.93
N LEU A 567 -35.62 12.23 6.68
CA LEU A 567 -34.72 13.13 7.40
C LEU A 567 -35.32 13.67 8.71
N PHE A 568 -34.53 13.63 9.79
CA PHE A 568 -34.77 14.44 10.98
C PHE A 568 -33.85 15.67 10.98
N ASP A 569 -34.40 16.85 10.68
CA ASP A 569 -33.67 18.12 10.52
C ASP A 569 -33.90 19.08 11.70
N LEU A 570 -32.85 19.28 12.49
CA LEU A 570 -32.76 20.41 13.42
C LEU A 570 -32.14 21.61 12.70
N THR A 571 -33.00 22.52 12.24
CA THR A 571 -32.60 23.71 11.47
C THR A 571 -31.60 24.60 12.23
N GLY A 572 -30.77 25.34 11.49
CA GLY A 572 -29.68 26.16 12.05
C GLY A 572 -30.17 27.34 12.90
N GLY A 573 -29.50 27.57 14.04
CA GLY A 573 -29.73 28.69 14.95
C GLY A 573 -29.02 28.49 16.30
N ASN A 574 -29.25 29.39 17.26
CA ASN A 574 -28.50 29.47 18.51
C ASN A 574 -29.29 29.08 19.78
N THR A 575 -30.49 28.55 19.62
CA THR A 575 -31.31 28.06 20.74
C THR A 575 -30.94 26.61 21.06
N GLN A 576 -30.61 26.32 22.31
CA GLN A 576 -30.49 24.93 22.79
C GLN A 576 -31.85 24.24 22.66
N ILE A 577 -31.86 22.96 22.26
CA ILE A 577 -33.06 22.12 22.33
C ILE A 577 -32.85 20.92 23.22
N ASP A 578 -33.86 20.63 24.04
CA ASP A 578 -34.03 19.34 24.70
C ASP A 578 -35.17 18.57 24.02
N ILE A 579 -34.88 17.34 23.61
CA ILE A 579 -35.83 16.42 22.99
C ILE A 579 -36.10 15.33 24.02
N PHE A 580 -37.24 15.45 24.70
CA PHE A 580 -37.67 14.48 25.69
C PHE A 580 -38.39 13.34 25.00
N GLY A 581 -37.67 12.24 24.77
CA GLY A 581 -38.22 11.00 24.25
C GLY A 581 -37.27 10.25 23.34
N GLY A 582 -37.66 9.98 22.11
CA GLY A 582 -36.81 9.22 21.18
C GLY A 582 -37.03 9.65 19.75
N VAL A 583 -35.99 9.54 18.93
CA VAL A 583 -36.06 9.81 17.50
C VAL A 583 -35.46 8.61 16.78
N GLN A 584 -36.24 8.04 15.86
CA GLN A 584 -35.79 7.08 14.87
C GLN A 584 -35.94 7.76 13.49
N ALA A 585 -34.84 7.91 12.77
CA ALA A 585 -34.80 8.49 11.44
C ALA A 585 -33.79 7.73 10.56
N ASP A 586 -33.95 7.84 9.24
CA ASP A 586 -32.98 7.26 8.30
C ASP A 586 -31.71 8.11 8.25
N GLU A 587 -31.89 9.44 8.21
CA GLU A 587 -30.83 10.44 8.25
C GLU A 587 -31.08 11.47 9.35
N TYR A 588 -30.00 11.95 9.97
CA TYR A 588 -30.04 13.02 10.98
C TYR A 588 -29.22 14.23 10.52
N ASN A 589 -29.80 15.42 10.67
CA ASN A 589 -29.13 16.67 10.37
C ASN A 589 -29.23 17.65 11.54
N MET A 590 -28.12 17.90 12.23
CA MET A 590 -28.06 18.66 13.48
C MET A 590 -27.32 19.98 13.31
N LYS A 591 -28.01 21.05 12.89
CA LYS A 591 -27.38 22.32 12.47
C LYS A 591 -27.34 23.43 13.53
N ARG A 592 -27.93 23.24 14.71
CA ARG A 592 -27.90 24.30 15.75
C ARG A 592 -26.49 24.47 16.31
N SER A 593 -26.14 25.68 16.71
CA SER A 593 -24.86 25.99 17.36
C SER A 593 -25.08 27.15 18.34
N LEU A 594 -24.82 26.92 19.64
CA LEU A 594 -24.95 27.97 20.64
C LEU A 594 -23.94 29.09 20.38
N SER A 595 -24.34 30.33 20.62
CA SER A 595 -23.48 31.49 20.39
C SER A 595 -22.29 31.51 21.36
N GLY A 596 -21.09 31.85 20.85
CA GLY A 596 -19.90 32.05 21.67
C GLY A 596 -19.27 30.74 22.13
N ASN A 597 -18.72 30.73 23.35
CA ASN A 597 -18.12 29.55 23.94
C ASN A 597 -19.13 28.56 24.54
N GLN A 598 -20.44 28.78 24.41
CA GLN A 598 -21.41 27.97 25.15
C GLN A 598 -21.35 26.50 24.73
N ASN A 599 -21.06 26.22 23.46
CA ASN A 599 -20.76 24.88 22.97
C ASN A 599 -19.49 24.25 23.56
N SER A 600 -18.69 24.92 24.40
CA SER A 600 -17.54 24.29 25.07
C SER A 600 -17.94 23.46 26.30
N THR A 601 -19.12 23.75 26.87
CA THR A 601 -19.61 23.11 28.10
C THR A 601 -21.08 22.72 28.03
N THR A 602 -21.82 23.24 27.06
CA THR A 602 -23.26 23.08 26.92
C THR A 602 -23.56 22.51 25.53
N PRO A 603 -24.24 21.36 25.41
CA PRO A 603 -24.62 20.82 24.10
C PRO A 603 -25.69 21.71 23.46
N ALA A 604 -25.64 21.89 22.13
CA ALA A 604 -26.70 22.64 21.42
C ALA A 604 -27.97 21.80 21.23
N GLN A 605 -27.85 20.46 21.32
CA GLN A 605 -28.94 19.50 21.21
C GLN A 605 -28.78 18.43 22.29
N ILE A 606 -29.84 18.24 23.08
CA ILE A 606 -29.93 17.21 24.10
C ILE A 606 -31.01 16.23 23.69
N PHE A 607 -30.66 14.94 23.66
CA PHE A 607 -31.63 13.85 23.52
C PHE A 607 -31.79 13.18 24.87
N THR A 608 -32.92 13.45 25.53
CA THR A 608 -33.24 12.87 26.82
C THR A 608 -34.15 11.67 26.61
N TYR A 609 -33.58 10.46 26.63
CA TYR A 609 -34.40 9.25 26.48
C TYR A 609 -35.34 9.08 27.66
N LYS A 610 -36.62 8.91 27.34
CA LYS A 610 -37.68 8.62 28.31
C LYS A 610 -38.46 7.40 27.84
N PRO A 611 -38.28 6.21 28.47
CA PRO A 611 -38.99 5.00 28.04
C PRO A 611 -40.51 5.11 28.21
N LYS A 612 -41.01 6.10 28.98
CA LYS A 612 -42.44 6.36 29.17
C LYS A 612 -43.20 6.46 27.85
N TYR A 613 -42.60 7.04 26.79
CA TYR A 613 -43.29 7.23 25.51
C TYR A 613 -43.60 5.90 24.80
N LEU A 614 -42.71 4.92 24.90
CA LEU A 614 -42.96 3.57 24.39
C LEU A 614 -43.88 2.77 25.32
N ILE A 615 -43.75 2.94 26.64
CA ILE A 615 -44.57 2.22 27.64
C ILE A 615 -46.02 2.68 27.62
N VAL A 616 -46.26 4.00 27.50
CA VAL A 616 -47.58 4.61 27.43
C VAL A 616 -48.18 4.42 26.03
N GLY A 617 -47.37 4.54 24.98
CA GLY A 617 -47.80 4.37 23.58
C GLY A 617 -48.03 2.92 23.14
N LYS A 618 -47.49 1.90 23.85
CA LYS A 618 -47.59 0.49 23.46
C LYS A 618 -49.01 0.01 23.14
N ASN A 619 -49.99 0.49 23.92
CA ASN A 619 -51.40 0.10 23.79
C ASN A 619 -52.02 0.64 22.48
N GLN A 620 -51.41 1.67 21.89
CA GLN A 620 -51.78 2.21 20.59
C GLN A 620 -50.92 1.63 19.45
N LEU A 621 -49.71 1.14 19.72
CA LEU A 621 -48.83 0.58 18.68
C LEU A 621 -49.27 -0.82 18.21
N THR A 622 -49.78 -1.66 19.12
CA THR A 622 -50.19 -3.03 18.80
C THR A 622 -51.32 -3.50 19.73
N THR A 623 -52.21 -4.36 19.24
CA THR A 623 -53.37 -4.87 20.00
C THR A 623 -53.02 -5.95 21.04
N ASN A 624 -51.78 -6.46 21.04
CA ASN A 624 -51.19 -7.36 22.04
C ASN A 624 -49.66 -7.24 21.97
N SER A 625 -49.00 -6.75 23.01
CA SER A 625 -47.54 -6.86 23.09
C SER A 625 -47.03 -6.94 24.52
N ASP A 626 -46.29 -8.02 24.77
CA ASP A 626 -45.29 -8.07 25.81
C ASP A 626 -44.07 -7.29 25.33
N VAL A 627 -43.61 -6.31 26.10
CA VAL A 627 -42.34 -5.63 25.85
C VAL A 627 -41.24 -6.57 26.33
N THR A 628 -40.45 -7.10 25.39
CA THR A 628 -39.31 -7.95 25.70
C THR A 628 -38.05 -7.11 25.51
N TRP A 629 -37.31 -6.86 26.59
CA TRP A 629 -35.98 -6.27 26.49
C TRP A 629 -35.02 -7.37 26.02
N LEU A 630 -34.50 -7.22 24.81
CA LEU A 630 -33.45 -8.07 24.29
C LEU A 630 -32.12 -7.36 24.56
N GLU A 631 -31.31 -7.94 25.44
CA GLU A 631 -29.91 -7.56 25.57
C GLU A 631 -29.21 -8.09 24.31
N VAL A 632 -28.81 -7.19 23.41
CA VAL A 632 -27.97 -7.56 22.28
C VAL A 632 -26.53 -7.61 22.80
N LYS A 633 -25.88 -8.75 22.58
CA LYS A 633 -24.53 -9.06 23.08
C LYS A 633 -23.44 -8.54 22.17
#